data_AF-A0A3D1J9N4-F1
#
_entry.id   AF-A0A3D1J9N4-F1
#
_cell.length_a   1.000
_cell.length_b   1.000
_cell.length_c   1.000
_cell.angle_alpha   90.00
_cell.angle_beta   90.00
_cell.angle_gamma   90.00
#
_symmetry.space_group_name_H-M   'P 1'
#
loop_
_entity.id
_entity.type
_entity.pdbx_description
1 polymer ?
#
loop_
_entity_poly.entity_id
_entity_poly.type
_entity_poly.pdbx_seq_one_letter_code
_entity_poly.pdbx_strand_id
1 'polypeptide(L)' 'LVEGYSPIATGRLLDNEEIQQIADRYDASIPQVSIRYLLQKGILPLPKSVHEAYIIDNAKVDFEISDEDMTRLEQIDA' A
#
# COMPACT_ATOMS: atom_id res chain seq x y z
N LEU A 1 11.15 -1.43 -16.54
CA LEU A 1 10.57 -1.12 -15.23
C LEU A 1 9.08 -1.42 -15.31
N VAL A 2 8.52 -2.15 -14.34
CA VAL A 2 7.06 -2.34 -14.26
C VAL A 2 6.51 -1.24 -13.37
N GLU A 3 5.48 -0.54 -13.84
CA GLU A 3 4.86 0.58 -13.15
C GLU A 3 3.42 0.21 -12.75
N GLY A 4 3.09 0.43 -11.48
CA GLY A 4 1.77 0.19 -10.93
C GLY A 4 0.91 1.45 -10.99
N TYR A 5 0.01 1.54 -11.97
CA TYR A 5 -0.99 2.61 -12.03
C TYR A 5 -2.10 2.38 -11.00
N SER A 6 -2.55 3.43 -10.33
CA SER A 6 -3.56 3.38 -9.25
C SER A 6 -3.24 2.36 -8.15
N PRO A 7 -2.11 2.52 -7.43
CA PRO A 7 -1.63 1.54 -6.45
C PRO A 7 -2.59 1.32 -5.26
N ILE A 8 -3.61 2.18 -5.08
CA ILE A 8 -4.60 2.13 -4.00
C ILE A 8 -5.98 1.72 -4.57
N ALA A 9 -6.03 1.13 -5.77
CA ALA A 9 -7.25 0.79 -6.52
C ALA A 9 -8.29 1.93 -6.59
N THR A 10 -7.83 3.18 -6.71
CA THR A 10 -8.70 4.39 -6.69
C THR A 10 -9.51 4.52 -5.39
N GLY A 11 -8.94 4.12 -4.26
CA GLY A 11 -9.57 4.21 -2.94
C GLY A 11 -10.43 3.02 -2.55
N ARG A 12 -10.68 2.05 -3.44
CA ARG A 12 -11.48 0.86 -3.10
C ARG A 12 -10.87 0.00 -2.00
N LEU A 13 -9.55 0.05 -1.84
CA LEU A 13 -8.85 -0.68 -0.78
C LEU A 13 -9.01 -0.03 0.60
N LEU A 14 -9.43 1.24 0.68
CA LEU A 14 -9.44 2.01 1.94
C LEU A 14 -10.41 1.47 2.98
N ASP A 15 -11.42 0.72 2.56
CA ASP A 15 -12.43 0.12 3.45
C ASP A 15 -12.23 -1.40 3.63
N ASN A 16 -11.10 -1.96 3.17
CA ASN A 16 -10.83 -3.39 3.31
C ASN A 16 -10.29 -3.70 4.73
N GLU A 17 -11.10 -4.37 5.54
CA GLU A 17 -10.76 -4.72 6.93
C GLU A 17 -9.51 -5.60 7.06
N GLU A 18 -9.24 -6.48 6.09
CA GLU A 18 -8.05 -7.33 6.12
C GLU A 18 -6.77 -6.50 5.88
N ILE A 19 -6.82 -5.55 4.93
CA ILE A 19 -5.69 -4.65 4.69
C ILE A 19 -5.51 -3.70 5.87
N GLN A 20 -6.59 -3.25 6.52
CA GLN A 20 -6.51 -2.44 7.73
C GLN A 20 -5.79 -3.20 8.86
N GLN A 21 -6.14 -4.46 9.11
CA GLN A 21 -5.48 -5.28 10.13
C GLN A 21 -3.98 -5.46 9.85
N ILE A 22 -3.60 -5.59 8.58
CA ILE A 22 -2.19 -5.64 8.19
C ILE A 22 -1.53 -4.29 8.44
N ALA A 23 -2.15 -3.18 8.02
CA ALA A 23 -1.64 -1.83 8.19
C ALA A 23 -1.39 -1.45 9.67
N ASP A 24 -2.31 -1.83 10.56
CA ASP A 24 -2.20 -1.61 12.01
C ASP A 24 -0.94 -2.25 12.61
N ARG A 25 -0.47 -3.39 12.07
CA ARG A 25 0.75 -4.07 12.54
C ARG A 25 2.03 -3.28 12.28
N TYR A 26 2.00 -2.36 11.32
CA TYR A 26 3.14 -1.55 10.92
C TYR A 26 3.01 -0.08 11.35
N ASP A 27 1.97 0.26 12.12
CA ASP A 27 1.60 1.66 12.44
C ASP A 27 1.50 2.52 11.16
N ALA A 28 0.92 1.91 10.12
CA ALA A 28 0.86 2.46 8.78
C ALA A 28 -0.59 2.63 8.31
N SER A 29 -0.78 3.43 7.27
CA SER A 29 -2.06 3.58 6.58
C SER A 29 -2.21 2.54 5.46
N ILE A 30 -3.45 2.23 5.06
CA ILE A 30 -3.72 1.36 3.91
C ILE A 30 -2.98 1.85 2.64
N PRO A 31 -2.96 3.16 2.30
CA PRO A 31 -2.12 3.67 1.21
C PRO A 31 -0.64 3.34 1.35
N GLN A 32 -0.06 3.51 2.54
CA GLN A 32 1.35 3.20 2.80
C GLN A 32 1.65 1.72 2.59
N VAL A 33 0.80 0.81 3.11
CA VAL A 33 0.93 -0.64 2.88
C VAL A 33 0.82 -0.96 1.40
N SER A 34 -0.14 -0.38 0.69
CA SER A 34 -0.34 -0.63 -0.75
C SER A 34 0.88 -0.20 -1.58
N ILE A 35 1.46 0.97 -1.26
CA ILE A 35 2.66 1.50 -1.91
C ILE A 35 3.87 0.61 -1.58
N ARG A 36 4.05 0.28 -0.30
CA ARG A 36 5.16 -0.55 0.17
C ARG A 36 5.14 -1.95 -0.42
N TYR A 37 3.96 -2.54 -0.52
CA TYR A 37 3.74 -3.84 -1.15
C TYR A 37 4.26 -3.86 -2.60
N LEU A 38 3.90 -2.85 -3.41
CA LEU A 38 4.40 -2.74 -4.78
C LEU A 38 5.91 -2.56 -4.84
N LEU A 39 6.47 -1.70 -3.98
CA LEU A 39 7.92 -1.50 -3.90
C LEU A 39 8.67 -2.80 -3.58
N GLN A 40 8.17 -3.61 -2.63
CA GLN A 40 8.75 -4.92 -2.29
C GLN A 40 8.64 -5.93 -3.43
N LYS A 41 7.64 -5.80 -4.30
CA LYS A 41 7.52 -6.61 -5.53
C LYS A 41 8.38 -6.08 -6.69
N GLY A 42 9.19 -5.05 -6.45
CA GLY A 42 10.00 -4.42 -7.50
C GLY A 42 9.20 -3.64 -8.54
N ILE A 43 7.96 -3.25 -8.18
CA ILE A 43 7.06 -2.45 -9.02
C ILE A 43 7.13 -1.01 -8.54
N LEU A 44 7.31 -0.06 -9.46
CA LEU A 44 7.30 1.37 -9.12
C LEU A 44 5.84 1.85 -8.97
N PRO A 45 5.38 2.23 -7.76
CA PRO A 45 4.02 2.74 -7.57
C PRO A 45 3.91 4.20 -8.05
N LEU A 46 2.78 4.54 -8.66
CA LEU A 46 2.46 5.92 -9.07
C LEU A 46 1.21 6.45 -8.31
N PRO A 47 1.31 6.71 -6.99
CA PRO A 47 0.18 7.22 -6.22
C PRO A 47 -0.17 8.64 -6.66
N LYS A 48 -1.45 8.91 -6.86
CA LYS A 48 -1.96 10.25 -7.16
C LYS A 48 -2.69 10.81 -5.95
N SER A 49 -2.36 12.04 -5.58
CA SER A 49 -3.14 12.85 -4.64
C SER A 49 -3.05 14.32 -5.03
N VAL A 50 -4.10 15.08 -4.72
CA VAL A 50 -4.10 16.56 -4.78
C VAL A 50 -3.97 17.18 -3.39
N HIS A 51 -4.04 16.38 -2.33
CA HIS A 51 -3.93 16.82 -0.94
C HIS A 51 -2.51 16.62 -0.45
N GLU A 52 -1.85 17.72 -0.05
CA GLU A 52 -0.47 17.74 0.45
C GLU A 52 -0.25 16.75 1.60
N ALA A 53 -1.17 16.69 2.56
CA ALA A 53 -1.08 15.76 3.68
C ALA A 53 -0.95 14.30 3.24
N TYR A 54 -1.73 13.88 2.24
CA TYR A 54 -1.64 12.52 1.70
C TYR A 54 -0.39 12.31 0.84
N ILE A 55 0.10 13.33 0.13
CA ILE A 55 1.37 13.23 -0.61
C ILE A 55 2.51 12.96 0.37
N ILE A 56 2.54 13.69 1.48
CA ILE A 56 3.54 13.51 2.54
C ILE A 56 3.37 12.15 3.21
N ASP A 57 2.14 11.75 3.53
CA ASP A 57 1.87 10.46 4.19
C ASP A 57 2.24 9.26 3.31
N ASN A 58 1.87 9.29 2.03
CA ASN A 58 2.18 8.25 1.04
C ASN A 58 3.69 8.05 0.82
N ALA A 59 4.52 9.04 1.15
CA ALA A 59 5.98 8.93 1.04
C ALA A 59 6.63 8.22 2.25
N LYS A 60 5.91 8.06 3.37
CA LYS A 60 6.40 7.43 4.59
C LYS A 60 6.27 5.90 4.50
N VAL A 61 7.06 5.30 3.61
CA VAL A 61 7.04 3.84 3.34
C VAL A 61 8.37 3.16 3.65
N ASP A 62 9.11 3.72 4.61
CA ASP A 62 10.37 3.17 5.12
C ASP A 62 10.12 2.13 6.20
N PHE A 63 9.47 1.03 5.81
CA PHE A 63 9.23 -0.15 6.62
C PHE A 63 9.28 -1.40 5.74
N GLU A 64 9.27 -2.58 6.35
CA GLU A 64 9.28 -3.85 5.63
C GLU A 64 8.05 -4.67 6.00
N ILE A 65 7.27 -5.08 5.00
CA ILE A 65 6.15 -6.00 5.16
C ILE A 65 6.73 -7.41 5.23
N SER A 66 6.40 -8.15 6.28
CA SER A 66 6.85 -9.53 6.47
C SER A 66 6.40 -10.46 5.34
N ASP A 67 7.14 -11.54 5.08
CA ASP A 67 6.79 -12.55 4.07
C ASP A 67 5.37 -13.13 4.27
N GLU A 68 4.97 -13.30 5.52
CA GLU A 68 3.63 -13.78 5.89
C GLU A 68 2.54 -12.81 5.40
N ASP A 69 2.72 -11.51 5.67
CA ASP A 69 1.74 -10.50 5.27
C ASP A 69 1.81 -10.18 3.78
N MET A 70 2.98 -10.27 3.15
CA MET A 70 3.10 -10.22 1.68
C MET A 70 2.28 -11.33 1.03
N THR A 71 2.34 -12.55 1.59
CA THR A 71 1.55 -13.70 1.12
C THR A 71 0.05 -13.46 1.33
N ARG A 72 -0.36 -12.88 2.47
CA ARG A 72 -1.77 -12.50 2.71
C ARG A 72 -2.26 -11.46 1.71
N LEU A 73 -1.50 -10.40 1.50
CA LEU A 73 -1.85 -9.32 0.56
C LEU A 73 -2.00 -9.84 -0.88
N GLU A 74 -1.25 -10.87 -1.28
CA GLU A 74 -1.40 -11.53 -2.59
C GLU A 74 -2.71 -12.30 -2.76
N GLN A 75 -3.34 -12.71 -1.67
CA GLN A 75 -4.58 -13.47 -1.67
C GLN A 75 -5.84 -12.58 -1.59
N ILE A 76 -5.67 -11.29 -1.33
CA ILE A 76 -6.78 -10.35 -1.27
C ILE A 76 -7.18 -9.98 -2.72
N ASP A 77 -8.36 -10.45 -3.13
CA ASP A 77 -8.98 -10.05 -4.39
C ASP A 77 -9.38 -8.56 -4.34
N ALA A 78 -9.10 -7.84 -5.41
CA ALA A 78 -9.37 -6.39 -5.56
C ALA A 78 -10.61 -6.07 -6.41
#